data_AF-A0A7C4DJU0-F1
#
_entry.id   AF-A0A7C4DJU0-F1
#
_cell.length_a   1.000
_cell.length_b   1.000
_cell.length_c   1.000
_cell.angle_alpha   90.00
_cell.angle_beta   90.00
_cell.angle_gamma   90.00
#
_symmetry.space_group_name_H-M   'P 1'
#
loop_
_entity.id
_entity.type
_entity.pdbx_description
1 polymer ?
#
loop_
_entity_poly.entity_id
_entity_poly.type
_entity_poly.pdbx_seq_one_letter_code
_entity_poly.pdbx_strand_id
1 'polypeptide(L)'
;MKTVADCSLCLLKLAHTSADAAGAAEELRLAAVKGALAALADDDFSRKPPAIARAVLDRVYSALGDPDPFARVKREHNRKALELSDR
;
A
#
# COMPACT_ATOMS: atom_id res chain seq x y z
N MET A 1 -5.42 6.25 -17.23
CA MET A 1 -5.80 4.90 -16.76
C MET A 1 -7.26 4.92 -16.32
N LYS A 2 -8.01 3.87 -16.67
CA LYS A 2 -9.36 3.60 -16.16
C LYS A 2 -9.26 2.50 -15.10
N THR A 3 -10.14 2.53 -14.11
CA THR A 3 -10.25 1.43 -13.16
C THR A 3 -11.01 0.29 -13.80
N VAL A 4 -10.51 -0.93 -13.59
CA VAL A 4 -11.10 -2.19 -14.06
C VAL A 4 -11.15 -3.15 -12.87
N ALA A 5 -11.84 -4.29 -13.02
CA ALA A 5 -12.00 -5.27 -11.95
C ALA A 5 -10.65 -5.68 -11.32
N ASP A 6 -9.63 -5.92 -12.13
CA ASP A 6 -8.30 -6.33 -11.67
C ASP A 6 -7.60 -5.28 -10.78
N CYS A 7 -8.01 -4.01 -10.84
CA CYS A 7 -7.49 -2.99 -9.94
C CYS A 7 -7.79 -3.34 -8.48
N SER A 8 -8.92 -3.99 -8.18
CA SER A 8 -9.26 -4.42 -6.81
C SER A 8 -8.20 -5.37 -6.25
N LEU A 9 -7.73 -6.33 -7.05
CA LEU A 9 -6.68 -7.28 -6.67
C LEU A 9 -5.34 -6.58 -6.45
N CYS A 10 -4.97 -5.64 -7.33
CA CYS A 10 -3.76 -4.84 -7.17
C CYS A 10 -3.80 -3.98 -5.90
N LEU A 11 -4.95 -3.42 -5.57
CA LEU A 11 -5.15 -2.56 -4.39
C LEU A 11 -5.12 -3.35 -3.08
N LEU A 12 -5.67 -4.56 -3.08
CA LEU A 12 -5.54 -5.48 -1.94
C LEU A 12 -4.10 -5.93 -1.73
N LYS A 13 -3.39 -6.25 -2.83
CA LYS A 13 -1.96 -6.56 -2.78
C LYS A 13 -1.16 -5.38 -2.23
N LEU A 14 -1.49 -4.15 -2.64
CA LEU A 14 -0.85 -2.93 -2.11
C LEU A 14 -1.02 -2.81 -0.59
N ALA A 15 -2.20 -3.09 -0.05
CA ALA A 15 -2.44 -3.08 1.38
C ALA A 15 -1.56 -4.10 2.13
N HIS A 16 -1.53 -5.34 1.63
CA HIS A 16 -0.69 -6.41 2.20
C HIS A 16 0.81 -6.04 2.13
N THR A 17 1.31 -5.63 0.97
CA THR A 17 2.72 -5.27 0.79
C THR A 17 3.13 -4.08 1.64
N SER A 18 2.24 -3.11 1.87
CA SER A 18 2.51 -1.99 2.76
C SER A 18 2.68 -2.44 4.21
N ALA A 19 1.82 -3.34 4.67
CA ALA A 19 1.91 -3.90 6.02
C ALA A 19 3.15 -4.80 6.20
N ASP A 20 3.51 -5.58 5.18
CA ASP A 20 4.79 -6.33 5.17
C ASP A 20 6.01 -5.38 5.22
N ALA A 21 5.97 -4.26 4.50
CA ALA A 21 7.07 -3.29 4.48
C ALA A 21 7.34 -2.69 5.86
N ALA A 22 6.27 -2.43 6.63
CA ALA A 22 6.33 -2.02 8.04
C ALA A 22 6.82 -3.13 8.98
N GLY A 23 6.95 -4.37 8.52
CA GLY A 23 7.28 -5.52 9.38
C GLY A 23 6.16 -5.88 10.35
N ALA A 24 4.91 -5.65 9.95
CA ALA A 24 3.75 -5.85 10.81
C ALA A 24 3.51 -7.35 11.13
N ALA A 25 3.05 -7.63 12.34
CA ALA A 25 2.58 -8.96 12.74
C ALA A 25 1.38 -9.40 11.88
N GLU A 26 1.10 -10.71 11.84
CA GLU A 26 0.02 -11.28 11.03
C GLU A 26 -1.35 -10.63 11.32
N GLU A 27 -1.63 -10.34 12.59
CA GLU A 27 -2.88 -9.72 13.03
C GLU A 27 -3.05 -8.31 12.45
N LEU A 28 -1.96 -7.53 12.43
CA LEU A 28 -1.95 -6.19 11.85
C LEU A 28 -1.99 -6.21 10.33
N ARG A 29 -1.35 -7.20 9.69
CA ARG A 29 -1.47 -7.43 8.24
C ARG A 29 -2.90 -7.77 7.84
N LEU A 30 -3.55 -8.65 8.60
CA LEU A 30 -4.96 -8.97 8.39
C LEU A 30 -5.87 -7.75 8.62
N ALA A 31 -5.60 -6.94 9.65
CA ALA A 31 -6.35 -5.71 9.92
C ALA A 31 -6.22 -4.71 8.76
N ALA A 32 -5.01 -4.52 8.21
CA ALA A 32 -4.77 -3.68 7.05
C ALA A 32 -5.53 -4.15 5.79
N VAL A 33 -5.50 -5.46 5.50
CA VAL A 33 -6.23 -6.03 4.35
C VAL A 33 -7.74 -5.91 4.54
N LYS A 34 -8.28 -6.14 5.75
CA LYS A 34 -9.70 -5.94 6.05
C LYS A 34 -10.11 -4.47 5.89
N GLY A 35 -9.28 -3.53 6.32
CA GLY A 35 -9.50 -2.10 6.13
C GLY A 35 -9.53 -1.71 4.64
N ALA A 36 -8.66 -2.30 3.83
CA ALA A 36 -8.65 -2.11 2.38
C ALA A 36 -9.89 -2.72 1.71
N LEU A 37 -10.31 -3.93 2.09
CA LEU A 37 -11.55 -4.56 1.60
C LEU A 37 -12.77 -3.68 1.87
N ALA A 38 -12.89 -3.14 3.09
CA ALA A 38 -13.99 -2.24 3.44
C ALA A 38 -13.95 -0.95 2.60
N ALA A 39 -12.77 -0.37 2.38
CA ALA A 39 -12.63 0.81 1.53
C ALA A 39 -13.05 0.52 0.08
N LEU A 40 -12.69 -0.65 -0.47
CA LEU A 40 -13.03 -1.02 -1.84
C LEU A 40 -14.50 -1.38 -2.04
N ALA A 41 -15.15 -1.96 -1.03
CA ALA A 41 -16.57 -2.32 -1.08
C ALA A 41 -17.47 -1.08 -1.27
N ASP A 42 -17.06 0.05 -0.68
CA ASP A 42 -17.82 1.30 -0.69
C ASP A 42 -17.34 2.32 -1.75
N ASP A 43 -16.30 2.00 -2.55
CA ASP A 43 -15.67 2.98 -3.45
C ASP A 43 -16.39 3.13 -4.80
N ASP A 44 -16.24 4.31 -5.41
CA ASP A 44 -16.64 4.60 -6.78
C ASP A 44 -15.53 4.20 -7.76
N PHE A 45 -15.73 3.09 -8.46
CA PHE A 45 -14.80 2.59 -9.48
C PHE A 45 -14.78 3.43 -10.77
N SER A 46 -15.58 4.50 -10.88
CA SER A 46 -15.41 5.50 -11.93
C SER A 46 -14.15 6.35 -11.74
N ARG A 47 -13.66 6.45 -10.49
CA ARG A 47 -12.43 7.18 -10.15
C ARG A 47 -11.21 6.47 -10.73
N LYS A 48 -10.11 7.21 -10.88
CA LYS A 48 -8.83 6.65 -11.36
C LYS A 48 -8.19 5.77 -10.28
N PRO A 49 -7.49 4.67 -10.64
CA PRO A 49 -6.91 3.76 -9.65
C PRO A 49 -6.00 4.42 -8.60
N PRO A 50 -5.17 5.44 -8.92
CA PRO A 50 -4.36 6.12 -7.91
C PRO A 50 -5.17 6.84 -6.82
N ALA A 51 -6.37 7.32 -7.15
CA ALA A 51 -7.25 7.97 -6.16
C ALA A 51 -7.85 6.96 -5.18
N ILE A 52 -8.16 5.75 -5.66
CA ILE A 52 -8.62 4.62 -4.84
C ILE A 52 -7.45 4.10 -3.98
N ALA A 53 -6.27 3.96 -4.58
CA ALA A 53 -5.05 3.55 -3.88
C ALA A 53 -4.74 4.46 -2.68
N ARG A 54 -4.94 5.77 -2.81
CA ARG A 54 -4.73 6.69 -1.70
C ARG A 54 -5.67 6.40 -0.53
N ALA A 55 -6.96 6.20 -0.78
CA ALA A 55 -7.93 5.87 0.26
C ALA A 55 -7.59 4.54 0.96
N VAL A 56 -7.14 3.54 0.19
CA VAL A 56 -6.66 2.27 0.73
C VAL A 56 -5.44 2.48 1.64
N LEU A 57 -4.42 3.21 1.17
CA LEU A 57 -3.20 3.47 1.93
C LEU A 57 -3.45 4.26 3.21
N ASP A 58 -4.34 5.26 3.19
CA ASP A 58 -4.69 6.02 4.40
C ASP A 58 -5.28 5.11 5.49
N ARG A 59 -6.12 4.12 5.12
CA ARG A 59 -6.65 3.12 6.05
C ARG A 59 -5.56 2.19 6.58
N VAL A 60 -4.66 1.74 5.70
CA VAL A 60 -3.55 0.86 6.07
C VAL A 60 -2.61 1.58 7.06
N TYR A 61 -2.23 2.81 6.77
CA TYR A 61 -1.31 3.57 7.64
C TYR A 61 -1.93 3.85 9.01
N SER A 62 -3.23 4.16 9.04
CA SER A 62 -3.97 4.29 10.29
C SER A 62 -4.04 2.97 11.08
N ALA A 63 -4.19 1.83 10.43
CA ALA A 63 -4.22 0.52 11.08
C ALA A 63 -2.86 0.09 11.63
N LEU A 64 -1.78 0.47 10.94
CA LEU A 64 -0.41 0.17 11.34
C LEU A 64 0.15 1.14 12.39
N GLY A 65 -0.43 2.33 12.51
CA GLY A 65 0.13 3.40 13.34
C GLY A 65 1.48 3.92 12.82
N ASP A 66 1.80 3.66 11.55
CA ASP A 66 3.04 4.03 10.88
C ASP A 66 2.73 4.96 9.71
N PRO A 67 3.18 6.23 9.74
CA PRO A 67 2.94 7.19 8.66
C PRO A 67 3.76 6.93 7.40
N ASP A 68 4.80 6.07 7.44
CA ASP A 68 5.63 5.72 6.28
C ASP A 68 6.14 4.27 6.35
N PRO A 69 5.27 3.27 6.08
CA PRO A 69 5.64 1.85 6.08
C PRO A 69 6.83 1.48 5.18
N PHE A 70 7.11 2.31 4.18
CA PHE A 70 8.18 2.07 3.21
C PHE A 70 9.50 2.75 3.58
N ALA A 71 9.59 3.45 4.71
CA ALA A 71 10.78 4.22 5.09
C ALA A 71 12.08 3.40 5.02
N ARG A 72 12.06 2.17 5.57
CA ARG A 72 13.21 1.26 5.55
C ARG A 72 13.57 0.83 4.12
N VAL A 73 12.57 0.37 3.37
CA VAL A 73 12.75 -0.09 1.98
C VAL A 73 13.27 1.04 1.10
N LYS A 74 12.77 2.26 1.25
CA LYS A 74 13.26 3.46 0.54
C LYS A 74 14.73 3.72 0.85
N ARG A 75 15.16 3.66 2.12
CA ARG A 75 16.57 3.84 2.48
C ARG A 75 17.49 2.81 1.82
N GLU A 76 17.09 1.54 1.86
CA GLU A 76 17.86 0.44 1.26
C GLU A 76 17.99 0.59 -0.26
N HIS A 77 16.90 0.95 -0.95
CA HIS A 77 16.90 1.13 -2.40
C HIS A 77 17.64 2.40 -2.83
N ASN A 78 17.48 3.50 -2.09
CA ASN A 78 18.22 4.74 -2.36
C ASN A 78 19.74 4.52 -2.25
N ARG A 79 20.19 3.78 -1.22
CA ARG A 79 21.62 3.44 -1.08
C ARG A 79 22.14 2.67 -2.30
N LYS A 80 21.42 1.61 -2.71
CA LYS A 80 21.79 0.80 -3.90
C LYS A 80 21.78 1.62 -5.20
N ALA A 81 20.81 2.53 -5.33
CA ALA A 81 20.71 3.40 -6.51
C ALA A 81 21.91 4.35 -6.61
N LEU A 82 22.37 4.91 -5.49
CA LEU A 82 23.57 5.76 -5.44
C LEU A 82 24.83 4.96 -5.80
N GLU A 83 24.99 3.76 -5.23
CA GLU A 83 26.11 2.84 -5.56
C GLU A 83 26.18 2.51 -7.07
N LEU A 84 25.03 2.47 -7.76
CA LEU A 84 24.96 2.25 -9.20
C LEU A 84 25.18 3.51 -10.03
N SER A 85 24.76 4.68 -9.52
CA SER A 85 24.87 5.96 -10.21
C SER A 85 26.30 6.52 -10.21
N ASP A 86 27.10 6.16 -9.20
CA ASP A 86 28.49 6.61 -9.07
C ASP A 86 29.48 5.74 -9.90
N ARG A 87 28.98 4.86 -10.76
CA ARG A 87 29.74 4.01 -11.69
C ARG A 87 29.62 4.50 -13.12
#